data_AF-A0A2P1PMV4-F1
#
_entry.id   AF-A0A2P1PMV4-F1
#
_cell.length_a   1.000
_cell.length_b   1.000
_cell.length_c   1.000
_cell.angle_alpha   90.00
_cell.angle_beta   90.00
_cell.angle_gamma   90.00
#
_symmetry.space_group_name_H-M   'P 1'
#
loop_
_entity.id
_entity.type
_entity.pdbx_description
1 polymer ?
#
loop_
_entity_poly.entity_id
_entity_poly.type
_entity_poly.pdbx_seq_one_letter_code
_entity_poly.pdbx_strand_id
1 'polypeptide(L)' 'MGLIPRILETLRLMIGLPDYQRYVAHCQAHHPDRPVLSEAAFIAERQKARYGGSGNTRCC' A
#
# COMPACT_ATOMS: atom_id res chain seq x y z
N MET A 1 -23.89 10.55 1.72
CA MET A 1 -22.53 10.97 2.12
C MET A 1 -22.32 10.61 3.58
N GLY A 2 -21.87 9.39 3.85
CA GLY A 2 -21.72 8.89 5.22
C GLY A 2 -20.42 9.38 5.86
N LEU A 3 -20.44 9.65 7.17
CA LEU A 3 -19.27 10.00 7.97
C LEU A 3 -18.30 8.81 8.18
N ILE A 4 -18.82 7.58 8.12
CA ILE A 4 -18.09 6.32 8.31
C ILE A 4 -16.88 6.17 7.35
N PRO A 5 -17.02 6.33 6.01
CA PRO A 5 -15.89 6.17 5.09
C PRO A 5 -14.76 7.16 5.35
N ARG A 6 -15.08 8.39 5.76
CA ARG A 6 -14.07 9.44 5.96
C ARG A 6 -13.28 9.25 7.26
N ILE A 7 -13.91 8.73 8.31
CA ILE A 7 -13.23 8.32 9.55
C ILE A 7 -12.31 7.12 9.28
N LEU A 8 -12.76 6.13 8.50
CA LEU A 8 -11.94 4.98 8.08
C LEU A 8 -10.73 5.40 7.24
N GLU A 9 -10.89 6.34 6.31
CA GLU A 9 -9.76 6.90 5.54
C GLU A 9 -8.73 7.55 6.48
N THR A 10 -9.18 8.29 7.49
CA THR A 10 -8.30 9.01 8.43
C THR A 10 -7.57 8.03 9.36
N LEU A 11 -8.25 7.01 9.86
CA LEU A 11 -7.65 5.94 10.68
C LEU A 11 -6.66 5.09 9.88
N ARG A 12 -6.98 4.77 8.61
CA ARG A 12 -6.06 4.05 7.71
C ARG A 12 -4.77 4.84 7.47
N LEU A 13 -4.87 6.15 7.30
CA LEU A 13 -3.71 7.04 7.18
C LEU A 13 -2.91 7.09 8.50
N MET A 14 -3.56 7.17 9.67
CA MET A 14 -2.89 7.20 10.97
C MET A 14 -2.14 5.90 11.30
N ILE A 15 -2.73 4.74 11.01
CA ILE A 15 -2.12 3.43 11.28
C ILE A 15 -1.06 3.10 10.21
N GLY A 16 -1.08 3.82 9.08
CA GLY A 16 -0.26 3.52 7.90
C GLY A 16 -0.69 2.19 7.27
N LEU A 17 -1.98 1.84 7.39
CA LEU A 17 -2.55 0.65 6.77
C LEU A 17 -2.64 0.90 5.27
N PRO A 18 -1.91 0.14 4.44
CA PRO A 18 -1.93 0.37 3.00
C PRO A 18 -3.25 -0.17 2.44
N ASP A 19 -4.12 0.74 1.97
CA ASP A 19 -5.42 0.42 1.42
C ASP A 19 -5.27 -0.20 0.02
N TYR A 20 -5.49 -1.51 -0.09
CA TYR A 20 -5.33 -2.25 -1.34
C TYR A 20 -6.28 -1.78 -2.45
N GLN A 21 -7.52 -1.40 -2.10
CA GLN A 21 -8.50 -0.93 -3.07
C GLN A 21 -8.09 0.41 -3.69
N ARG A 22 -7.56 1.34 -2.89
CA ARG A 22 -7.00 2.60 -3.37
C ARG A 22 -5.76 2.39 -4.25
N TYR A 23 -4.92 1.40 -3.92
CA TYR A 23 -3.80 1.00 -4.77
C TYR A 23 -4.28 0.47 -6.13
N VAL A 24 -5.26 -0.43 -6.15
CA VAL A 24 -5.83 -0.98 -7.38
C VAL A 24 -6.47 0.12 -8.23
N ALA A 25 -7.27 1.01 -7.62
CA ALA A 25 -7.88 2.13 -8.33
C ALA A 25 -6.82 3.09 -8.92
N HIS A 26 -5.74 3.36 -8.19
CA HIS A 26 -4.63 4.17 -8.69
C HIS A 26 -3.89 3.50 -9.85
N CYS A 27 -3.58 2.20 -9.72
CA CYS A 27 -2.96 1.44 -10.79
C CYS A 27 -3.85 1.38 -12.03
N GLN A 28 -5.15 1.16 -11.88
CA GLN A 28 -6.09 1.15 -13.00
C GLN A 28 -6.19 2.53 -13.68
N ALA A 29 -6.13 3.62 -12.90
CA ALA A 29 -6.22 4.98 -13.43
C ALA A 29 -4.93 5.46 -14.12
N HIS A 30 -3.75 5.10 -13.60
CA HIS A 30 -2.46 5.62 -14.08
C HIS A 30 -1.60 4.62 -14.83
N HIS A 31 -1.84 3.32 -14.63
CA HIS A 31 -1.05 2.23 -15.20
C HIS A 31 -1.96 1.07 -15.68
N PRO A 32 -2.87 1.32 -16.64
CA PRO A 32 -3.79 0.29 -17.12
C PRO A 32 -3.08 -0.91 -17.79
N ASP A 33 -1.83 -0.72 -18.22
CA ASP A 33 -1.01 -1.74 -18.90
C ASP A 33 -0.23 -2.63 -17.91
N ARG A 34 -0.16 -2.27 -16.63
CA ARG A 34 0.61 -3.05 -15.63
C ARG A 34 -0.30 -3.97 -14.83
N PRO A 35 0.09 -5.24 -14.62
CA PRO A 35 -0.65 -6.13 -13.75
C PRO A 35 -0.57 -5.62 -12.30
N VAL A 36 -1.74 -5.45 -11.68
CA VAL A 36 -1.85 -5.14 -10.25
C VAL A 36 -1.35 -6.31 -9.42
N LEU A 37 -0.46 -6.01 -8.47
CA LEU A 37 -0.04 -6.95 -7.42
C LEU A 37 -1.26 -7.49 -6.68
N SER A 38 -1.27 -8.77 -6.35
CA SER A 38 -2.27 -9.34 -5.43
C SER A 38 -2.16 -8.71 -4.04
N GLU A 39 -3.26 -8.68 -3.29
CA GLU A 39 -3.32 -8.06 -1.95
C GLU A 39 -2.19 -8.55 -1.02
N ALA A 40 -1.96 -9.87 -0.97
CA ALA A 40 -0.89 -10.46 -0.19
C ALA A 40 0.52 -10.01 -0.63
N ALA A 41 0.74 -9.87 -1.94
CA ALA A 41 2.01 -9.42 -2.50
C ALA A 41 2.26 -7.94 -2.21
N PHE A 42 1.22 -7.10 -2.31
CA PHE A 42 1.29 -5.69 -1.94
C PHE A 42 1.60 -5.52 -0.44
N ILE A 43 0.90 -6.26 0.42
CA ILE A 43 1.13 -6.21 1.87
C ILE A 43 2.53 -6.72 2.22
N ALA A 44 3.01 -7.80 1.58
CA ALA A 44 4.36 -8.32 1.77
C ALA A 44 5.44 -7.34 1.28
N GLU A 45 5.25 -6.67 0.15
CA GLU A 45 6.17 -5.67 -0.37
C GLU A 45 6.23 -4.42 0.52
N ARG A 46 5.08 -3.94 1.01
CA ARG A 46 5.03 -2.80 1.95
C ARG A 46 5.65 -3.17 3.30
N GLN A 47 5.44 -4.39 3.78
CA GLN A 47 6.11 -4.88 4.97
C GLN A 47 7.61 -5.08 4.75
N LYS A 48 8.05 -5.57 3.59
CA LYS A 48 9.47 -5.67 3.24
C LYS A 48 10.13 -4.29 3.14
N ALA A 49 9.44 -3.30 2.58
CA ALA A 49 9.94 -1.92 2.55
C ALA A 49 10.01 -1.28 3.95
N ARG A 50 9.09 -1.62 4.86
CA ARG A 50 8.99 -1.03 6.20
C ARG A 50 9.78 -1.78 7.28
N TYR A 51 9.87 -3.10 7.17
CA TYR A 51 10.44 -4.03 8.15
C TYR A 51 11.49 -4.99 7.57
N GLY A 52 11.62 -5.09 6.25
CA GLY A 52 12.65 -5.88 5.57
C GLY A 52 14.04 -5.25 5.62
N GLY A 53 14.34 -4.52 6.69
CA GLY A 53 15.70 -4.17 7.09
C GLY A 53 16.42 -5.40 7.63
N SER A 54 16.67 -6.39 6.78
CA SER A 54 17.85 -7.22 6.93
C SER A 54 18.95 -6.59 6.07
N GLY A 55 19.74 -5.72 6.69
CA GLY A 55 20.84 -4.96 6.07
C GLY A 55 20.34 -3.68 5.39
N ASN A 56 20.88 -2.48 5.64
CA ASN A 56 22.29 -2.16 5.80
C ASN A 56 23.22 -3.21 5.19
N THR A 57 23.03 -3.55 3.91
CA THR A 57 24.21 -3.82 3.10
C THR A 57 24.67 -2.46 2.61
N ARG A 58 25.53 -1.82 3.41
CA ARG A 58 26.53 -0.90 2.87
C ARG A 58 27.18 -1.60 1.68
N CYS A 59 27.10 -0.97 0.51
CA CYS A 59 28.06 -1.05 -0.60
C CYS A 59 27.46 -0.20 -1.71
N CYS A 60 28.01 0.94 -2.13
CA CYS A 60 29.26 1.64 -1.84
C CYS A 60 28.99 3.14 -1.83
#